data_AF-A0A414EIK3-F1
#
_entry.id   AF-A0A414EIK3-F1
#
_cell.length_a   1.000
_cell.length_b   1.000
_cell.length_c   1.000
_cell.angle_alpha   90.00
_cell.angle_beta   90.00
_cell.angle_gamma   90.00
#
_symmetry.space_group_name_H-M   'P 1'
#
loop_
_entity.id
_entity.type
_entity.pdbx_description
1 polymer ?
#
loop_
_entity_poly.entity_id
_entity_poly.type
_entity_poly.pdbx_seq_one_letter_code
_entity_poly.pdbx_strand_id
1 'polypeptide(L)'
;MDTLNLHSHFENLLYVGRSVLTNTSSRIRRLFFKNEMCIYEYLFMEEVNKGIEIVVDNAVLVCVLENDVCNKSILYFNDSVNIASYINYCNSNFEYNKALDKWIMPDGYLGLFIPTDDFEKRFAFVQTLV
;
A
#
# COMPACT_ATOMS: atom_id res chain seq x y z
N MET A 1 -2.13 1.13 22.48
CA MET A 1 -0.79 0.88 21.92
C MET A 1 0.07 2.07 22.32
N ASP A 2 1.24 1.85 22.92
CA ASP A 2 2.15 2.97 23.21
C ASP A 2 2.68 3.59 21.90
N THR A 3 2.98 4.89 21.91
CA THR A 3 3.34 5.68 20.71
C THR A 3 4.54 5.12 19.94
N LEU A 4 5.53 4.58 20.65
CA LEU A 4 6.71 3.95 20.04
C LEU A 4 6.34 2.71 19.22
N ASN A 5 5.39 1.91 19.73
CA ASN A 5 4.91 0.70 19.06
C ASN A 5 4.09 1.07 17.80
N LEU A 6 3.33 2.16 17.86
CA LEU A 6 2.57 2.66 16.71
C LEU A 6 3.48 3.17 15.57
N HIS A 7 4.55 3.89 15.88
CA HIS A 7 5.53 4.31 14.88
C HIS A 7 6.20 3.12 14.19
N SER A 8 6.66 2.13 14.96
CA SER A 8 7.30 0.93 14.41
C SER A 8 6.32 0.11 13.56
N HIS A 9 5.04 0.06 13.93
CA HIS A 9 4.01 -0.56 13.11
C HIS A 9 3.83 0.16 11.76
N PHE A 10 3.77 1.49 11.76
CA PHE A 10 3.64 2.30 10.54
C PHE A 10 4.86 2.21 9.63
N GLU A 11 6.06 2.24 10.21
CA GLU A 11 7.31 1.99 9.48
C GLU A 11 7.30 0.60 8.82
N ASN A 12 6.85 -0.42 9.56
CA ASN A 12 6.72 -1.78 9.03
C ASN A 12 5.72 -1.85 7.86
N LEU A 13 4.58 -1.18 7.94
CA LEU A 13 3.62 -1.15 6.83
C LEU A 13 4.21 -0.48 5.57
N LEU A 14 4.92 0.64 5.72
CA LEU A 14 5.63 1.28 4.60
C LEU A 14 6.68 0.35 3.99
N TYR A 15 7.45 -0.34 4.83
CA TYR A 15 8.46 -1.30 4.40
C TYR A 15 7.84 -2.48 3.66
N VAL A 16 6.73 -3.02 4.17
CA VAL A 16 6.01 -4.14 3.56
C VAL A 16 5.45 -3.73 2.18
N GLY A 17 4.80 -2.57 2.10
CA GLY A 17 4.30 -2.04 0.82
C GLY A 17 5.42 -1.80 -0.19
N ARG A 18 6.60 -1.38 0.26
CA ARG A 18 7.79 -1.27 -0.59
C ARG A 18 8.32 -2.63 -1.03
N SER A 19 8.38 -3.61 -0.13
CA SER A 19 9.03 -4.90 -0.37
C SER A 19 8.47 -5.69 -1.56
N VAL A 20 7.23 -5.41 -1.97
CA VAL A 20 6.61 -6.04 -3.14
C VAL A 20 6.92 -5.35 -4.46
N LEU A 21 7.24 -4.05 -4.46
CA LEU A 21 7.53 -3.29 -5.68
C LEU A 21 8.73 -3.89 -6.43
N THR A 22 8.69 -3.88 -7.76
CA THR A 22 9.69 -4.48 -8.68
C THR A 22 9.93 -5.98 -8.53
N ASN A 23 9.15 -6.67 -7.69
CA ASN A 23 9.24 -8.12 -7.55
C ASN A 23 8.17 -8.79 -8.40
N THR A 24 8.47 -10.02 -8.82
CA THR A 24 7.52 -10.85 -9.56
C THR A 24 6.46 -11.46 -8.63
N SER A 25 5.32 -11.86 -9.19
CA SER A 25 4.28 -12.57 -8.43
C SER A 25 4.85 -13.78 -7.68
N SER A 26 5.72 -14.56 -8.32
CA SER A 26 6.36 -15.74 -7.72
C SER A 26 7.24 -15.40 -6.52
N ARG A 27 7.95 -14.26 -6.57
CA ARG A 27 8.79 -13.78 -5.48
C ARG A 27 7.93 -13.30 -4.33
N ILE A 28 6.90 -12.49 -4.60
CA ILE A 28 5.95 -11.98 -3.59
C ILE A 28 5.29 -13.14 -2.84
N ARG A 29 4.80 -14.16 -3.54
CA ARG A 29 4.22 -15.37 -2.93
C ARG A 29 5.17 -16.07 -1.96
N ARG A 30 6.47 -16.07 -2.26
CA ARG A 30 7.50 -16.65 -1.36
C ARG A 30 7.79 -15.75 -0.17
N LEU A 31 7.79 -14.42 -0.33
CA LEU A 31 7.98 -13.49 0.80
C LEU A 31 6.84 -13.63 1.82
N PHE A 32 5.61 -13.74 1.34
CA PHE A 32 4.40 -13.72 2.17
C PHE A 32 3.73 -15.11 2.29
N PHE A 33 4.50 -16.19 2.22
CA PHE A 33 3.97 -17.56 2.14
C PHE A 33 3.13 -17.99 3.36
N LYS A 34 3.27 -17.29 4.49
CA LYS A 34 2.51 -17.55 5.72
C LYS A 34 1.27 -16.66 5.87
N ASN A 35 1.15 -15.63 5.03
CA ASN A 35 0.03 -14.70 5.07
C ASN A 35 -1.13 -15.25 4.24
N GLU A 36 -2.34 -14.89 4.63
CA GLU A 36 -3.50 -15.07 3.77
C GLU A 36 -3.31 -14.21 2.51
N MET A 37 -3.48 -14.84 1.35
CA MET A 37 -3.19 -14.24 0.05
C MET A 37 -4.22 -14.67 -1.00
N CYS A 38 -4.65 -13.71 -1.82
CA CYS A 38 -5.49 -13.95 -2.98
C CYS A 38 -4.79 -13.42 -4.24
N ILE A 39 -4.83 -14.20 -5.33
CA ILE A 39 -4.40 -13.75 -6.65
C ILE A 39 -5.65 -13.69 -7.51
N TYR A 40 -5.90 -12.54 -8.13
CA TYR A 40 -7.10 -12.30 -8.91
C TYR A 40 -6.76 -11.65 -10.25
N GLU A 41 -7.65 -11.86 -11.21
CA GLU A 41 -7.63 -11.18 -12.50
C GLU A 41 -8.77 -10.16 -12.52
N TYR A 42 -8.54 -8.99 -13.10
CA TYR A 42 -9.54 -7.94 -13.23
C TYR A 42 -9.45 -7.27 -14.59
N LEU A 43 -10.57 -6.75 -15.07
CA LEU A 43 -10.62 -5.99 -16.32
C LEU A 43 -10.49 -4.50 -15.98
N PHE A 44 -9.51 -3.81 -16.58
CA PHE A 44 -9.37 -2.37 -16.49
C PHE A 44 -9.07 -1.81 -17.87
N MET A 45 -9.89 -0.85 -18.33
CA MET A 45 -9.79 -0.28 -19.67
C MET A 45 -9.69 -1.33 -20.79
N GLU A 46 -10.53 -2.37 -20.71
CA GLU A 46 -10.58 -3.51 -21.65
C GLU A 46 -9.34 -4.43 -21.63
N GLU A 47 -8.39 -4.19 -20.72
CA GLU A 47 -7.22 -5.04 -20.52
C GLU A 47 -7.38 -5.95 -19.30
N VAL A 48 -7.02 -7.22 -19.46
CA VAL A 48 -6.96 -8.19 -18.36
C VAL A 48 -5.68 -7.97 -17.56
N ASN A 49 -5.85 -7.56 -16.32
CA ASN A 49 -4.78 -7.26 -15.37
C ASN A 49 -4.81 -8.25 -14.20
N LYS A 50 -3.71 -8.31 -13.44
CA LYS A 50 -3.57 -9.20 -12.28
C LYS A 50 -3.25 -8.42 -11.02
N GLY A 51 -3.78 -8.88 -9.90
CA GLY A 51 -3.49 -8.35 -8.58
C GLY A 51 -3.12 -9.46 -7.60
N ILE A 52 -2.34 -9.11 -6.58
CA ILE A 52 -2.14 -9.94 -5.40
C ILE A 52 -2.61 -9.15 -4.20
N GLU A 53 -3.56 -9.70 -3.46
CA GLU A 53 -4.01 -9.23 -2.15
C GLU A 53 -3.35 -10.06 -1.06
N ILE A 54 -2.85 -9.40 -0.01
CA ILE A 54 -2.14 -10.02 1.10
C ILE A 54 -2.62 -9.38 2.40
N VAL A 55 -3.09 -10.19 3.35
CA VAL A 55 -3.44 -9.70 4.68
C VAL A 55 -2.16 -9.55 5.51
N VAL A 56 -1.87 -8.32 5.95
CA VAL A 56 -0.70 -8.00 6.78
C VAL A 56 -1.15 -7.19 7.98
N ASP A 57 -1.01 -7.77 9.17
CA ASP A 57 -1.50 -7.20 10.42
C ASP A 57 -3.00 -6.83 10.33
N ASN A 58 -3.33 -5.54 10.43
CA ASN A 58 -4.66 -4.95 10.34
C ASN A 58 -4.91 -4.22 9.01
N ALA A 59 -4.07 -4.47 8.00
CA ALA A 59 -4.15 -3.87 6.68
C ALA A 59 -4.21 -4.96 5.59
N VAL A 60 -4.69 -4.55 4.42
CA VAL A 60 -4.62 -5.37 3.20
C VAL A 60 -3.62 -4.70 2.27
N LEU A 61 -2.53 -5.39 1.98
CA LEU A 61 -1.57 -5.01 0.94
C LEU A 61 -2.04 -5.56 -0.39
N VAL A 62 -2.19 -4.68 -1.37
CA VAL A 62 -2.42 -5.03 -2.76
C VAL A 62 -1.19 -4.70 -3.58
N CYS A 63 -0.81 -5.62 -4.45
CA CYS A 63 0.17 -5.41 -5.50
C CYS A 63 -0.56 -5.43 -6.85
N VAL A 64 -0.43 -4.35 -7.61
CA VAL A 64 -0.90 -4.26 -9.00
C VAL A 64 0.22 -4.77 -9.91
N LEU A 65 -0.04 -5.89 -10.60
CA LEU A 65 0.93 -6.54 -11.46
C LEU A 65 0.80 -6.02 -12.90
N GLU A 66 1.94 -5.61 -13.45
CA GLU A 66 2.13 -5.29 -14.85
C GLU A 66 3.23 -6.20 -15.39
N ASN A 67 2.90 -7.03 -16.38
CA ASN A 67 3.83 -8.05 -16.92
C ASN A 67 4.46 -8.94 -15.83
N ASP A 68 3.64 -9.42 -14.89
CA ASP A 68 4.03 -10.24 -13.71
C ASP A 68 4.88 -9.52 -12.65
N VAL A 69 5.18 -8.24 -12.82
CA VAL A 69 5.96 -7.43 -11.88
C VAL A 69 5.07 -6.44 -11.15
N CYS A 70 5.28 -6.28 -9.84
CA CYS A 70 4.58 -5.27 -9.06
C CYS A 70 5.03 -3.86 -9.44
N ASN A 71 4.18 -3.11 -10.12
CA ASN A 71 4.46 -1.71 -10.47
C ASN A 71 4.01 -0.75 -9.36
N LYS A 72 2.92 -1.11 -8.66
CA LYS A 72 2.31 -0.29 -7.62
C LYS A 72 1.83 -1.14 -6.48
N SER A 73 2.03 -0.66 -5.26
CA SER A 73 1.45 -1.26 -4.07
C SER A 73 0.44 -0.31 -3.41
N ILE A 74 -0.58 -0.90 -2.81
CA ILE A 74 -1.69 -0.19 -2.19
C ILE A 74 -1.96 -0.81 -0.83
N LEU A 75 -1.92 0.00 0.22
CA LEU A 75 -2.24 -0.42 1.58
C LEU A 75 -3.63 0.10 1.96
N TYR A 76 -4.57 -0.82 2.11
CA TYR A 76 -5.92 -0.51 2.60
C TYR A 76 -5.97 -0.67 4.12
N PHE A 77 -6.45 0.38 4.79
CA PHE A 77 -6.69 0.36 6.23
C PHE A 77 -8.18 0.17 6.50
N ASN A 78 -8.51 -0.78 7.38
CA ASN A 78 -9.88 -1.06 7.76
C ASN A 78 -10.41 -0.11 8.87
N ASP A 79 -9.54 0.66 9.51
CA ASP A 79 -9.90 1.51 10.65
C ASP A 79 -9.48 2.98 10.44
N SER A 80 -10.48 3.86 10.45
CA SER A 80 -10.35 5.33 10.35
C SER A 80 -9.45 5.96 11.42
N VAL A 81 -9.36 5.37 12.61
CA VAL A 81 -8.52 5.89 13.70
C VAL A 81 -7.03 5.72 13.38
N ASN A 82 -6.68 4.64 12.67
CA ASN A 82 -5.31 4.38 12.24
C ASN A 82 -4.88 5.30 11.09
N ILE A 83 -5.82 5.72 10.24
CA ILE A 83 -5.53 6.57 9.08
C ILE A 83 -5.05 7.97 9.49
N ALA A 84 -5.75 8.64 10.42
CA ALA A 84 -5.32 9.97 10.87
C ALA A 84 -3.93 9.92 11.54
N SER A 85 -3.69 8.88 12.35
CA SER A 85 -2.39 8.66 12.98
C SER A 85 -1.28 8.37 11.95
N TYR A 86 -1.59 7.60 10.91
CA TYR A 86 -0.65 7.28 9.85
C TYR A 86 -0.34 8.49 8.94
N ILE A 87 -1.33 9.34 8.65
CA ILE A 87 -1.12 10.63 7.98
C ILE A 87 -0.19 11.52 8.82
N ASN A 88 -0.44 11.62 10.13
CA ASN A 88 0.42 12.41 11.02
C ASN A 88 1.85 11.86 11.09
N TYR A 89 2.00 10.54 11.10
CA TYR A 89 3.31 9.90 10.97
C TYR A 89 3.98 10.28 9.65
N CYS A 90 3.29 10.18 8.52
CA CYS A 90 3.86 10.54 7.22
C CYS A 90 4.27 12.02 7.16
N ASN A 91 3.41 12.92 7.65
CA ASN A 91 3.70 14.36 7.73
C ASN A 91 4.89 14.70 8.64
N SER A 92 5.17 13.87 9.64
CA SER A 92 6.29 14.09 10.57
C SER A 92 7.62 13.55 10.04
N ASN A 93 7.60 12.64 9.06
CA ASN A 93 8.79 11.92 8.59
C ASN A 93 9.14 12.19 7.11
N PHE A 94 8.20 12.66 6.30
CA PHE A 94 8.38 12.85 4.87
C PHE A 94 7.90 14.23 4.41
N GLU A 95 8.58 14.78 3.40
CA GLU A 95 8.16 16.02 2.77
C GLU A 95 6.88 15.78 1.95
N TYR A 96 5.85 16.61 2.15
CA TYR A 96 4.63 16.57 1.34
C TYR A 96 4.73 17.53 0.16
N ASN A 97 4.74 16.98 -1.06
CA ASN A 97 4.69 17.76 -2.29
C ASN A 97 3.23 18.04 -2.69
N LYS A 98 2.78 19.28 -2.49
CA LYS A 98 1.41 19.71 -2.81
C LYS A 98 1.04 19.63 -4.28
N ALA A 99 2.01 19.79 -5.20
CA ALA A 99 1.73 19.75 -6.63
C ALA A 99 1.50 18.30 -7.12
N LEU A 100 2.18 17.34 -6.49
CA LEU A 100 2.02 15.91 -6.77
C LEU A 100 0.93 15.24 -5.93
N ASP A 101 0.49 15.91 -4.85
CA ASP A 101 -0.41 15.38 -3.83
C ASP A 101 0.12 14.09 -3.18
N LYS A 102 1.42 14.08 -2.85
CA LYS A 102 2.15 12.91 -2.38
C LYS A 102 3.24 13.28 -1.37
N TRP A 103 3.52 12.36 -0.45
CA TRP A 103 4.77 12.36 0.32
C TRP A 103 5.93 11.86 -0.55
N ILE A 104 7.06 12.57 -0.50
CA ILE A 104 8.30 12.20 -1.15
C ILE A 104 9.02 11.19 -0.26
N MET A 105 9.22 9.98 -0.78
CA MET A 105 9.98 8.92 -0.13
C MET A 105 11.39 8.88 -0.73
N PRO A 106 12.41 8.29 -0.07
CA PRO A 106 13.79 8.27 -0.57
C PRO A 106 13.96 7.75 -2.01
N ASP A 107 13.02 6.94 -2.47
CA ASP A 107 13.13 6.08 -3.62
C ASP A 107 11.77 5.85 -4.30
N GLY A 108 10.83 6.79 -4.10
CA GLY A 108 9.47 6.68 -4.58
C GLY A 108 8.55 7.80 -4.08
N TYR A 109 7.26 7.57 -4.23
CA TYR A 109 6.22 8.43 -3.69
C TYR A 109 5.20 7.62 -2.91
N LEU A 110 4.58 8.27 -1.93
CA LEU A 110 3.41 7.76 -1.24
C LEU A 110 2.25 8.73 -1.43
N GLY A 111 1.14 8.26 -2.00
CA GLY A 111 -0.09 9.03 -2.17
C GLY A 111 -1.22 8.50 -1.30
N LEU A 112 -2.09 9.40 -0.85
CA LEU A 112 -3.34 9.03 -0.19
C LEU A 112 -4.46 8.99 -1.24
N PHE A 113 -5.11 7.84 -1.37
CA PHE A 113 -6.31 7.68 -2.19
C PHE A 113 -7.54 7.65 -1.29
N ILE A 114 -8.47 8.58 -1.54
CA ILE A 114 -9.77 8.68 -0.88
C ILE A 114 -10.84 8.42 -1.95
N PRO A 115 -11.53 7.27 -1.93
CA PRO A 115 -12.59 6.99 -2.90
C PRO A 115 -13.74 7.98 -2.72
N THR A 116 -14.29 8.44 -3.84
CA THR A 116 -15.40 9.41 -3.88
C THR A 116 -16.80 8.76 -3.75
N ASP A 117 -16.92 7.45 -3.99
CA ASP A 117 -18.18 6.70 -3.88
C ASP A 117 -18.22 5.85 -2.60
N ASP A 118 -19.25 6.12 -1.78
CA ASP A 118 -19.23 6.00 -0.31
C ASP A 118 -20.08 4.82 0.22
N PHE A 119 -19.83 3.59 -0.24
CA PHE A 119 -20.43 2.40 0.41
C PHE A 119 -19.52 1.76 1.46
N GLU A 120 -18.20 1.82 1.26
CA GLU A 120 -17.22 1.47 2.28
C GLU A 120 -16.07 2.48 2.24
N LYS A 121 -15.90 3.27 3.31
CA LYS A 121 -14.86 4.30 3.47
C LYS A 121 -13.47 3.68 3.62
N ARG A 122 -12.99 2.99 2.58
CA ARG A 122 -11.67 2.37 2.55
C ARG A 122 -10.66 3.38 2.02
N PHE A 123 -9.86 3.93 2.91
CA PHE A 123 -8.73 4.77 2.54
C PHE A 123 -7.56 3.88 2.14
N ALA A 124 -6.81 4.33 1.14
CA ALA A 124 -5.70 3.55 0.63
C ALA A 124 -4.44 4.40 0.48
N PHE A 125 -3.31 3.81 0.83
CA PHE A 125 -1.99 4.42 0.68
C PHE A 125 -1.29 3.78 -0.50
N VAL A 126 -1.02 4.55 -1.53
CA VAL A 126 -0.48 4.08 -2.81
C VAL A 126 1.01 4.39 -2.87
N GLN A 127 1.85 3.37 -3.00
CA GLN A 127 3.28 3.51 -3.17
C GLN A 127 3.71 3.17 -4.60
N THR A 128 4.61 3.98 -5.15
CA THR A 128 5.21 3.81 -6.48
C THR A 128 6.69 4.20 -6.41
N LEU A 129 7.53 3.56 -7.22
CA LEU A 129 8.94 3.95 -7.37
C LEU A 129 9.10 5.07 -8.41
N VAL A 130 10.25 5.75 -8.38
CA VAL A 130 10.69 6.70 -9.43
C VAL A 130 11.66 6.02 -10.37
#